data_AF-A0A358NE18-F1
#
_entry.id   AF-A0A358NE18-F1
#
_cell.length_a   1.000
_cell.length_b   1.000
_cell.length_c   1.000
_cell.angle_alpha   90.00
_cell.angle_beta   90.00
_cell.angle_gamma   90.00
#
_symmetry.space_group_name_H-M   'P 1'
#
loop_
_entity.id
_entity.type
_entity.pdbx_description
1 polymer ?
#
loop_
_entity_poly.entity_id
_entity_poly.type
_entity_poly.pdbx_seq_one_letter_code
_entity_poly.pdbx_strand_id
1 'polypeptide(L)' 'LKAMPDSMAGDVHAEKILEINTEHQMFTKIKSSYENDKEKLKKLANVLYNQALLIEGLPIEDPVQYANDVYELIEK' A
#
# COMPACT_ATOMS: atom_id res chain seq x y z
N LEU A 1 -35.41 -20.24 13.13
CA LEU A 1 -34.14 -20.57 12.45
C LEU A 1 -33.01 -19.87 13.21
N LYS A 2 -31.99 -20.62 13.61
CA LYS A 2 -30.94 -20.21 14.57
C LYS A 2 -30.14 -19.00 14.06
N ALA A 3 -29.97 -17.99 14.91
CA ALA A 3 -28.97 -16.94 14.72
C ALA A 3 -27.57 -17.59 14.74
N MET A 4 -26.74 -17.24 13.76
CA MET A 4 -25.35 -17.68 13.71
C MET A 4 -24.57 -16.98 14.84
N PRO A 5 -23.67 -17.68 15.56
CA PRO A 5 -22.90 -17.05 16.64
C PRO A 5 -21.85 -16.10 16.05
N ASP A 6 -21.80 -14.88 16.57
CA ASP A 6 -20.77 -13.82 16.34
C ASP A 6 -19.34 -14.22 16.76
N SER A 7 -19.06 -15.52 16.93
CA SER A 7 -17.81 -16.02 17.53
C SER A 7 -16.79 -16.56 16.53
N MET A 8 -17.01 -16.34 15.22
CA MET A 8 -16.07 -16.71 14.15
C MET A 8 -15.58 -15.49 13.35
N ALA A 9 -15.75 -14.27 13.88
CA ALA A 9 -15.20 -13.03 13.31
C ALA A 9 -13.82 -12.64 13.89
N GLY A 10 -13.20 -13.55 14.66
CA GLY A 10 -11.84 -13.39 15.17
C GLY A 10 -10.84 -14.03 14.21
N ASP A 11 -9.99 -13.18 13.64
CA ASP A 11 -8.73 -13.53 12.96
C ASP A 11 -8.81 -14.25 11.60
N VAL A 12 -9.59 -13.72 10.66
CA VAL A 12 -9.24 -13.90 9.24
C VAL A 12 -8.00 -13.06 8.95
N HIS A 13 -6.82 -13.64 9.18
CA HIS A 13 -5.54 -13.03 8.87
C HIS A 13 -5.25 -13.17 7.37
N ALA A 14 -5.88 -12.32 6.56
CA ALA A 14 -5.58 -12.23 5.13
C ALA A 14 -4.24 -11.48 4.95
N GLU A 15 -3.24 -12.16 4.39
CA GLU A 15 -2.00 -11.52 3.98
C GLU A 15 -2.28 -10.59 2.79
N LYS A 16 -1.93 -9.32 2.93
CA LYS A 16 -2.16 -8.31 1.89
C LYS A 16 -0.97 -8.30 0.95
N ILE A 17 -1.20 -8.63 -0.32
CA ILE A 17 -0.18 -8.64 -1.37
C ILE A 17 -0.40 -7.41 -2.27
N LEU A 18 0.64 -6.60 -2.45
CA LEU A 18 0.62 -5.49 -3.41
C LEU A 18 0.98 -6.00 -4.81
N GLU A 19 0.02 -5.98 -5.72
CA GLU A 19 0.24 -6.28 -7.13
C GLU A 19 0.53 -5.01 -7.93
N ILE A 20 1.55 -5.05 -8.78
CA ILE A 20 1.94 -3.91 -9.64
C ILE A 20 1.78 -4.30 -11.10
N ASN A 21 1.03 -3.49 -11.85
CA ASN A 21 0.94 -3.64 -13.29
C ASN A 21 2.28 -3.24 -13.95
N THR A 22 2.92 -4.19 -14.63
CA THR A 22 4.22 -4.02 -15.28
C THR A 22 4.17 -3.18 -16.57
N GLU A 23 2.98 -3.00 -17.16
CA GLU A 23 2.77 -2.14 -18.33
C GLU A 23 2.59 -0.67 -17.95
N HIS A 24 2.30 -0.38 -16.67
CA HIS A 24 2.11 0.99 -16.22
C HIS A 24 3.45 1.71 -16.06
N GLN A 25 3.52 2.99 -16.46
CA GLN A 25 4.73 3.82 -16.36
C GLN A 25 5.34 3.87 -14.94
N MET A 26 4.53 3.63 -13.90
CA MET A 26 5.02 3.54 -12.53
C MET A 26 5.99 2.39 -12.33
N PHE A 27 5.83 1.27 -13.04
CA PHE A 27 6.75 0.14 -12.93
C PHE A 27 8.17 0.52 -13.37
N THR A 28 8.31 1.35 -14.40
CA THR A 28 9.62 1.91 -14.81
C THR A 28 10.21 2.79 -13.70
N LYS A 29 9.40 3.62 -13.04
CA LYS A 29 9.85 4.45 -11.91
C LYS A 29 10.30 3.60 -10.71
N ILE A 30 9.59 2.52 -10.42
CA ILE A 30 9.94 1.56 -9.36
C ILE A 30 11.29 0.91 -9.67
N LYS A 31 11.48 0.39 -10.89
CA LYS A 31 12.76 -0.23 -11.32
C LYS A 31 13.93 0.74 -11.24
N SER A 32 13.75 1.96 -11.78
CA SER A 32 14.80 3.00 -11.71
C SER A 32 15.14 3.38 -10.27
N SER A 33 14.14 3.51 -9.39
CA SER A 33 14.38 3.80 -7.96
C SER A 33 15.06 2.62 -7.27
N TYR A 34 14.73 1.38 -7.63
CA TYR A 34 15.42 0.21 -7.11
C TYR A 34 16.91 0.22 -7.44
N GLU A 35 17.31 0.64 -8.64
CA GLU A 35 18.71 0.69 -9.03
C GLU A 35 19.48 1.87 -8.43
N ASN A 36 18.83 3.03 -8.30
CA ASN A 36 19.52 4.31 -8.07
C ASN A 36 19.19 4.99 -6.73
N ASP A 37 18.04 4.69 -6.12
CA ASP A 37 17.57 5.38 -4.91
C ASP A 37 16.62 4.49 -4.08
N LYS A 38 17.21 3.70 -3.17
CA LYS A 38 16.47 2.77 -2.30
C LYS A 38 15.51 3.47 -1.34
N GLU A 39 15.82 4.71 -0.94
CA GLU A 39 14.92 5.49 -0.07
C GLU A 39 13.68 5.95 -0.84
N LYS A 40 13.85 6.39 -2.09
CA LYS A 40 12.71 6.67 -2.98
C LYS A 40 11.90 5.43 -3.29
N LEU A 41 12.54 4.28 -3.50
CA LEU A 41 11.84 3.01 -3.67
C LEU A 41 10.95 2.69 -2.47
N LYS A 42 11.48 2.83 -1.24
CA LYS A 42 10.73 2.57 -0.02
C LYS A 42 9.47 3.44 0.07
N LYS A 43 9.60 4.74 -0.21
CA LYS A 43 8.47 5.69 -0.21
C LYS A 43 7.45 5.37 -1.29
N LEU A 44 7.90 5.07 -2.51
CA LEU A 44 7.02 4.63 -3.59
C LEU A 44 6.23 3.37 -3.20
N ALA A 45 6.88 2.37 -2.61
CA ALA A 45 6.23 1.15 -2.18
C ALA A 45 5.17 1.44 -1.09
N ASN A 46 5.51 2.24 -0.07
CA ASN A 46 4.58 2.63 0.98
C ASN A 46 3.37 3.40 0.42
N VAL A 47 3.59 4.37 -0.45
CA VAL A 47 2.51 5.17 -1.04
C VAL A 47 1.60 4.33 -1.91
N LEU A 48 2.17 3.48 -2.78
CA LEU A 48 1.38 2.60 -3.65
C LEU A 48 0.57 1.57 -2.85
N TYR A 49 1.17 1.01 -1.80
CA TYR A 49 0.47 0.10 -0.90
C TYR A 49 -0.72 0.78 -0.21
N ASN A 50 -0.50 1.94 0.40
CA ASN A 50 -1.57 2.68 1.08
C ASN A 50 -2.67 3.15 0.09
N GLN A 51 -2.31 3.52 -1.14
CA GLN A 51 -3.29 3.81 -2.19
C GLN A 51 -4.12 2.58 -2.57
N ALA A 52 -3.50 1.40 -2.67
CA ALA A 52 -4.23 0.15 -2.92
C ALA A 52 -5.21 -0.15 -1.78
N LEU A 53 -4.80 0.04 -0.51
CA LEU A 53 -5.70 -0.07 0.64
C LEU A 53 -6.91 0.85 0.49
N LEU A 54 -6.69 2.13 0.19
CA LEU A 54 -7.76 3.10 0.00
C LEU A 54 -8.72 2.71 -1.14
N ILE A 55 -8.21 2.19 -2.26
CA ILE A 55 -9.03 1.74 -3.40
C ILE A 55 -9.93 0.56 -3.01
N GLU A 56 -9.42 -0.36 -2.19
CA GLU A 56 -10.14 -1.51 -1.66
C GLU A 56 -11.05 -1.16 -0.46
N GLY A 57 -11.12 0.12 -0.06
CA GLY A 57 -11.90 0.59 1.08
C GLY A 57 -11.31 0.19 2.44
N LEU A 58 -10.04 -0.19 2.48
CA LEU A 58 -9.30 -0.53 3.69
C LEU A 58 -8.68 0.72 4.34
N PRO A 59 -8.57 0.75 5.68
CA PRO A 59 -7.94 1.87 6.36
C PRO A 59 -6.43 1.90 6.14
N ILE A 60 -5.87 3.11 6.18
CA ILE A 60 -4.42 3.31 6.29
C ILE A 60 -4.03 3.19 7.77
N GLU A 61 -3.00 2.39 8.05
CA GLU A 61 -2.53 2.14 9.43
C GLU A 61 -1.85 3.38 10.04
N ASP A 62 -0.99 4.07 9.25
CA ASP A 62 -0.32 5.31 9.66
C ASP A 62 -0.57 6.42 8.63
N PRO A 63 -1.64 7.21 8.79
CA PRO A 63 -1.98 8.28 7.84
C PRO A 63 -0.97 9.44 7.87
N VAL A 64 -0.22 9.61 8.98
CA VAL A 64 0.81 10.67 9.09
C VAL A 64 2.02 10.28 8.25
N GLN A 65 2.52 9.06 8.39
CA GLN A 65 3.62 8.57 7.56
C GLN A 65 3.25 8.55 6.07
N TYR A 66 2.02 8.13 5.74
CA TYR A 66 1.53 8.18 4.36
C TYR A 66 1.56 9.61 3.79
N ALA A 67 1.03 10.60 4.54
CA ALA A 67 1.02 11.99 4.10
C ALA A 67 2.45 12.55 3.91
N ASN A 68 3.37 12.21 4.81
CA ASN A 68 4.78 12.60 4.71
C ASN A 68 5.47 11.96 3.50
N ASP A 69 5.27 10.66 3.27
CA ASP A 69 5.85 9.95 2.11
C ASP A 69 5.33 10.55 0.79
N VAL A 70 4.03 10.89 0.72
CA VAL A 70 3.45 11.59 -0.44
C VAL A 70 4.08 12.97 -0.62
N TYR A 71 4.18 13.76 0.44
CA TYR A 71 4.78 15.11 0.38
C TYR A 71 6.23 15.06 -0.12
N GLU A 72 7.05 14.16 0.44
CA GLU A 72 8.45 14.02 0.05
C GLU A 72 8.64 13.53 -1.39
N LEU A 73 7.67 12.80 -1.96
CA LEU A 73 7.67 12.39 -3.37
C LEU A 73 7.21 13.51 -4.32
N ILE A 74 6.50 14.52 -3.82
CA ILE A 74 6.03 15.69 -4.60
C ILE A 74 7.07 16.81 -4.58
N GLU A 75 7.72 17.02 -3.43
CA GLU A 75 8.70 18.10 -3.23
C GLU A 75 10.01 17.89 -4.01
N LYS A 76 10.37 16.63 -4.28
CA LYS A 76 11.60 16.23 -4.99
C LYS A 76 11.39 15.94 -6.48
#